data_AF-A0A925F8Z5-F1
#
_entry.id   AF-A0A925F8Z5-F1
#
_cell.length_a   1.000
_cell.length_b   1.000
_cell.length_c   1.000
_cell.angle_alpha   90.00
_cell.angle_beta   90.00
_cell.angle_gamma   90.00
#
_symmetry.space_group_name_H-M   'P 1'
#
loop_
_entity.id
_entity.type
_entity.pdbx_description
1 polymer ?
#
loop_
_entity_poly.entity_id
_entity_poly.type
_entity_poly.pdbx_seq_one_letter_code
_entity_poly.pdbx_strand_id
1 'polypeptide(L)' 'MTNPTTLFDKIWDAHVVKAMDGGPDAVFIDRHFIHEVTSPQAFDGLRKRGLGVFNVSRTTATADHNVPTKDQHLPIRE' A
#
# COMPACT_ATOMS: atom_id res chain seq x y z
N MET A 1 25.52 -15.17 -23.80
CA MET A 1 25.01 -15.90 -22.62
C MET A 1 24.23 -14.89 -21.79
N THR A 2 22.99 -15.17 -21.42
CA THR A 2 22.24 -14.29 -20.51
C THR A 2 22.94 -14.29 -19.16
N ASN A 3 23.33 -13.11 -18.66
CA ASN A 3 23.85 -12.99 -17.31
C ASN A 3 22.78 -13.51 -16.33
N PRO A 4 23.15 -14.35 -15.36
CA PRO A 4 22.20 -14.80 -14.35
C PRO A 4 21.66 -13.58 -13.59
N THR A 5 20.34 -13.43 -13.52
CA THR A 5 19.67 -12.41 -12.71
C THR A 5 19.13 -13.04 -11.43
N THR A 6 19.11 -12.24 -10.35
CA THR A 6 18.57 -12.68 -9.06
C THR A 6 17.03 -12.79 -9.14
N LEU A 7 16.41 -13.43 -8.15
CA LEU A 7 14.94 -13.45 -8.05
C LEU A 7 14.39 -12.03 -7.87
N PHE A 8 15.11 -11.17 -7.13
CA PHE A 8 14.73 -9.79 -6.93
C PHE A 8 14.68 -9.04 -8.27
N ASP A 9 15.74 -9.14 -9.07
CA ASP A 9 15.81 -8.47 -10.39
C ASP A 9 14.64 -8.91 -11.27
N LYS A 10 14.36 -10.22 -11.31
CA LYS A 10 13.25 -10.76 -12.10
C LYS A 10 11.88 -10.22 -11.66
N ILE A 11 11.64 -10.08 -10.36
CA ILE A 11 10.40 -9.52 -9.84
C ILE A 11 10.35 -8.02 -10.15
N TRP A 12 11.44 -7.30 -9.88
CA TRP A 12 11.52 -5.86 -10.13
C TRP A 12 11.27 -5.52 -11.59
N ASP A 13 12.02 -6.13 -12.51
CA ASP A 13 11.92 -5.94 -13.96
C ASP A 13 10.52 -6.23 -14.49
N ALA A 14 9.81 -7.20 -13.89
CA ALA A 14 8.43 -7.52 -14.26
C ALA A 14 7.40 -6.47 -13.84
N HIS A 15 7.74 -5.57 -12.90
CA HIS A 15 6.81 -4.61 -12.30
C HIS A 15 7.15 -3.14 -12.59
N VAL A 16 8.33 -2.86 -13.17
CA VAL A 16 8.66 -1.52 -13.66
C VAL A 16 7.72 -1.16 -14.82
N VAL A 17 6.95 -0.09 -14.64
CA VAL A 17 6.09 0.46 -15.70
C VAL A 17 6.77 1.59 -16.47
N LYS A 18 7.77 2.24 -15.88
CA LYS A 18 8.58 3.26 -16.52
C LYS A 18 9.93 3.40 -15.83
N ALA A 19 11.01 3.17 -16.57
CA ALA A 19 12.34 3.57 -16.15
C ALA A 19 12.53 5.08 -16.35
N MET A 20 13.17 5.75 -15.41
CA MET A 20 13.47 7.18 -15.47
C MET A 20 14.99 7.40 -15.60
N ASP A 21 15.41 8.20 -16.59
CA ASP A 21 16.83 8.54 -16.75
C ASP A 21 17.33 9.30 -15.52
N GLY A 22 18.30 8.70 -14.82
CA GLY A 22 18.91 9.28 -13.62
C GLY A 22 17.99 9.34 -12.39
N GLY A 23 16.86 8.64 -12.40
CA GLY A 23 15.89 8.61 -11.31
C GLY A 23 15.45 7.20 -10.91
N PRO A 24 14.67 7.06 -9.83
CA PRO A 24 14.09 5.77 -9.47
C PRO A 24 13.07 5.33 -10.50
N ASP A 25 12.96 4.01 -10.71
CA ASP A 25 11.92 3.44 -11.55
C ASP A 25 10.53 3.68 -10.96
N ALA A 26 9.56 3.89 -11.85
CA ALA A 26 8.16 3.82 -11.48
C ALA A 26 7.71 2.36 -11.53
N VAL A 27 7.27 1.85 -10.38
CA VAL A 27 6.71 0.51 -10.21
C VAL A 27 5.22 0.62 -9.96
N PHE A 28 4.42 -0.25 -10.60
CA PHE A 28 3.01 -0.34 -10.28
C PHE A 28 2.80 -1.17 -9.00
N ILE A 29 1.97 -0.68 -8.08
CA ILE A 29 1.68 -1.39 -6.83
C ILE A 29 0.51 -2.35 -7.04
N ASP A 30 0.82 -3.65 -7.08
CA ASP A 30 -0.20 -4.67 -7.37
C ASP A 30 -1.21 -4.90 -6.25
N ARG A 31 -0.77 -4.73 -5.01
CA ARG A 31 -1.60 -4.91 -3.81
C ARG A 31 -1.18 -3.92 -2.74
N HIS A 32 -2.16 -3.28 -2.14
CA HIS A 32 -1.95 -2.38 -1.02
C HIS A 32 -2.60 -2.98 0.23
N PHE A 33 -1.81 -3.19 1.28
CA PHE A 33 -2.28 -3.64 2.58
C PHE A 33 -2.26 -2.46 3.54
N ILE A 34 -3.40 -2.20 4.16
CA ILE A 34 -3.60 -1.03 5.00
C ILE A 34 -4.20 -1.43 6.34
N HIS A 35 -3.97 -0.64 7.37
CA HIS A 35 -4.47 -0.90 8.72
C HIS A 35 -4.93 0.36 9.45
N GLU A 36 -5.69 0.20 10.53
CA GLU A 36 -6.44 1.26 11.21
C GLU A 36 -5.57 2.32 11.91
N VAL A 37 -4.27 2.10 12.05
CA VAL A 37 -3.37 3.03 12.78
C VAL A 37 -2.79 4.10 11.86
N THR A 38 -2.27 3.73 10.69
CA THR A 38 -1.54 4.64 9.77
C THR A 38 -2.37 5.10 8.59
N SER A 39 -3.39 4.34 8.22
CA SER A 39 -4.22 4.61 7.04
C SER A 39 -5.17 5.78 7.20
N PRO A 40 -5.72 6.10 8.40
CA PRO A 40 -6.54 7.31 8.55
C PRO A 40 -5.84 8.58 8.07
N GLN A 41 -4.56 8.75 8.37
CA GLN A 41 -3.74 9.90 7.97
C GLN A 41 -3.52 9.92 6.45
N ALA A 42 -3.28 8.76 5.82
CA ALA A 42 -3.18 8.65 4.38
C ALA A 42 -4.50 9.01 3.68
N PHE A 43 -5.64 8.56 4.23
CA PHE A 43 -6.96 8.91 3.72
C PHE A 43 -7.30 10.38 3.90
N ASP A 44 -6.88 11.01 5.01
CA ASP A 44 -6.98 12.46 5.17
C ASP A 44 -6.19 13.21 4.10
N GLY A 45 -4.98 12.72 3.78
CA GLY A 45 -4.18 13.27 2.69
C GLY A 45 -4.88 13.20 1.33
N LEU A 46 -5.54 12.08 1.03
CA LEU A 46 -6.34 11.93 -0.19
C LEU A 46 -7.53 12.90 -0.21
N ARG A 47 -8.31 12.97 0.89
CA ARG A 47 -9.45 13.89 1.02
C ARG A 47 -9.04 15.34 0.82
N LYS A 48 -7.95 15.79 1.45
CA LYS A 48 -7.42 17.16 1.30
C LYS A 48 -7.06 17.50 -0.14
N ARG A 49 -6.65 16.50 -0.93
CA ARG A 49 -6.31 16.64 -2.35
C ARG A 49 -7.52 16.46 -3.27
N GLY A 50 -8.71 16.19 -2.73
CA GLY A 50 -9.91 15.86 -3.52
C GLY A 50 -9.80 14.54 -4.28
N LEU A 51 -8.95 13.62 -3.82
CA LEU A 51 -8.69 12.34 -4.47
C LEU A 51 -9.40 11.20 -3.74
N GLY A 52 -9.88 10.22 -4.52
CA GLY A 52 -10.30 8.92 -4.01
C GLY A 52 -9.14 7.92 -3.95
N VAL A 53 -9.39 6.77 -3.33
CA VAL A 53 -8.48 5.62 -3.46
C VAL A 53 -8.50 5.17 -4.92
N PHE A 54 -7.32 5.15 -5.55
CA PHE A 54 -7.21 4.89 -6.99
C PHE A 54 -7.74 3.51 -7.40
N ASN A 55 -7.40 2.45 -6.65
CA ASN A 55 -7.85 1.10 -6.95
C ASN A 55 -8.27 0.35 -5.67
N VAL A 56 -9.58 0.40 -5.39
CA VAL A 56 -10.18 -0.22 -4.20
C VAL A 56 -10.08 -1.75 -4.24
N SER A 57 -10.22 -2.39 -5.41
CA SER A 57 -10.18 -3.87 -5.50
C SER A 57 -8.79 -4.46 -5.22
N ARG A 58 -7.73 -3.64 -5.38
CA ARG A 58 -6.35 -3.98 -5.04
C ARG A 58 -5.93 -3.53 -3.64
N THR A 59 -6.83 -2.89 -2.89
CA THR A 59 -6.55 -2.43 -1.52
C THR A 59 -7.28 -3.33 -0.53
N THR A 60 -6.55 -3.91 0.41
CA THR A 60 -7.10 -4.75 1.48
C THR A 60 -6.82 -4.10 2.82
N ALA A 61 -7.88 -3.88 3.59
CA ALA A 61 -7.82 -3.27 4.91
C ALA A 61 -8.07 -4.30 6.00
N THR A 62 -7.25 -4.26 7.05
CA THR A 62 -7.44 -5.05 8.26
C THR A 62 -7.42 -4.11 9.46
N ALA A 63 -8.31 -4.31 10.42
CA ALA A 63 -8.22 -3.65 11.72
C ALA A 63 -7.74 -4.70 12.73
N ASP A 64 -6.50 -4.59 13.21
CA ASP A 64 -5.84 -5.64 13.99
C ASP A 64 -4.91 -5.16 15.11
N HIS A 65 -4.56 -3.88 15.16
CA HIS A 65 -3.62 -3.34 16.14
C HIS A 65 -4.33 -2.85 17.42
N ASN A 66 -5.42 -2.11 17.28
CA ASN A 66 -6.10 -1.39 18.36
C ASN A 66 -7.56 -1.85 18.53
N VAL A 67 -7.92 -3.01 17.98
CA VAL A 67 -9.27 -3.56 18.12
C VAL A 67 -9.38 -4.25 19.48
N PRO A 68 -10.25 -3.76 20.40
CA PRO A 68 -10.37 -4.37 21.72
C PRO A 68 -10.94 -5.79 21.61
N THR A 69 -10.46 -6.72 22.44
CA THR A 69 -11.00 -8.09 22.46
C THR A 69 -12.41 -8.15 23.09
N LYS A 70 -12.75 -7.17 23.95
CA LYS A 70 -14.04 -7.06 24.64
C LYS A 70 -14.77 -5.81 24.16
N ASP A 71 -16.10 -5.85 24.20
CA ASP A 71 -16.95 -4.69 23.97
C ASP A 71 -16.70 -3.95 22.64
N GLN A 72 -16.41 -4.67 21.55
CA GLN A 72 -16.12 -4.11 20.22
C GLN A 72 -17.23 -3.23 19.63
N HIS A 73 -18.45 -3.31 20.18
CA HIS A 73 -19.58 -2.46 19.81
C HIS A 73 -19.49 -1.04 20.41
N LEU A 74 -18.57 -0.81 21.36
CA LEU A 74 -18.32 0.49 21.99
C LEU A 74 -17.15 1.22 21.31
N PRO A 75 -17.09 2.56 21.41
CA PRO A 75 -15.91 3.31 21.02
C PRO A 75 -14.65 2.80 21.73
N ILE A 76 -13.52 2.81 21.04
CA ILE A 76 -12.21 2.51 21.63
C ILE A 76 -11.98 3.50 22.77
N ARG A 77 -11.73 2.98 23.97
CA ARG A 77 -11.39 3.76 25.17
C ARG A 77 -9.89 3.67 25.40
N GLU A 78 -9.29 4.77 25.88
CA GLU A 78 -7.92 4.79 26.39
C GLU A 78 -7.80 4.01 27.71
#